data_AF-A0A0F9BDV8-F1
#
_entry.id   AF-A0A0F9BDV8-F1
#
_cell.length_a   1.000
_cell.length_b   1.000
_cell.length_c   1.000
_cell.angle_alpha   90.00
_cell.angle_beta   90.00
_cell.angle_gamma   90.00
#
_symmetry.space_group_name_H-M   'P 1'
#
loop_
_entity.id
_entity.type
_entity.pdbx_description
1 polymer ?
#
loop_
_entity_poly.entity_id
_entity_poly.type
_entity_poly.pdbx_seq_one_letter_code
_entity_poly.pdbx_strand_id
1 'polypeptide(L)'
;MLQEFIANNNVDEDGLPAGGNVTSTGLSIEWQKGPLGEEGPDRKWPNGAFVETVIAAVLQRIEWYQVVGNDKFACEENANAIDYLRGALDVLDARTKDRQSRGVEGTHQT
;
A
#
# COMPACT_ATOMS: atom_id res chain seq x y z
N MET A 1 8.26 -15.01 -10.26
CA MET A 1 9.56 -15.18 -9.57
C MET A 1 9.62 -14.15 -8.46
N LEU A 2 9.82 -14.57 -7.22
CA LEU A 2 10.02 -13.66 -6.09
C LEU A 2 11.53 -13.40 -5.95
N GLN A 3 11.93 -12.14 -6.00
CA GLN A 3 13.33 -11.74 -5.79
C GLN A 3 13.65 -11.71 -4.29
N GLU A 4 14.92 -11.91 -3.93
CA GLU A 4 15.40 -11.62 -2.58
C GLU A 4 15.27 -10.11 -2.31
N PHE A 5 14.85 -9.75 -1.11
CA PHE A 5 14.72 -8.36 -0.67
C PHE A 5 15.13 -8.23 0.79
N ILE A 6 15.53 -7.03 1.17
CA ILE A 6 15.78 -6.66 2.56
C ILE A 6 14.59 -5.83 3.02
N ALA A 7 14.00 -6.21 4.16
CA ALA A 7 12.94 -5.46 4.81
C ALA A 7 13.37 -5.03 6.21
N ASN A 8 13.35 -3.73 6.45
CA ASN A 8 13.62 -3.13 7.74
C ASN A 8 12.33 -2.51 8.26
N ASN A 9 11.87 -2.92 9.44
CA ASN A 9 10.69 -2.37 10.09
C ASN A 9 11.12 -1.62 11.35
N ASN A 10 10.77 -0.35 11.45
CA ASN A 10 11.16 0.50 12.56
C ASN A 10 10.01 0.66 13.54
N VAL A 11 10.36 0.77 14.82
CA VAL A 11 9.44 1.17 15.88
C VAL A 11 9.94 2.44 16.56
N ASP A 12 9.03 3.24 17.11
CA ASP A 12 9.38 4.39 17.96
C ASP A 12 9.67 3.96 19.41
N GLU A 13 9.88 4.93 20.30
CA GLU A 13 10.18 4.72 21.71
C GLU A 13 9.06 3.96 22.46
N ASP A 14 7.83 4.03 21.95
CA ASP A 14 6.65 3.36 22.52
C ASP A 14 6.39 1.98 21.89
N GLY A 15 7.26 1.54 20.97
CA GLY A 15 7.11 0.27 20.26
C GLY A 15 6.07 0.31 19.14
N LEU A 16 5.63 1.50 18.71
CA LEU A 16 4.63 1.68 17.66
C LEU A 16 5.30 1.75 16.28
N PRO A 17 4.58 1.39 15.18
CA PRO A 17 5.16 1.41 13.84
C PRO A 17 5.68 2.80 13.41
N ALA A 18 6.98 2.88 13.13
CA ALA A 18 7.68 4.12 12.77
C ALA A 18 8.24 4.09 11.33
N GLY A 19 7.53 3.40 10.44
CA GLY A 19 7.92 3.21 9.04
C GLY A 19 8.97 2.11 8.88
N GLY A 20 9.93 2.33 7.98
CA GLY A 20 10.87 1.30 7.56
C GLY A 20 11.09 1.36 6.04
N ASN A 21 11.76 0.36 5.50
CA ASN A 21 11.95 0.25 4.05
C ASN A 21 12.00 -1.19 3.55
N VAL A 22 11.73 -1.34 2.26
CA VAL A 22 11.97 -2.56 1.49
C VAL A 22 12.85 -2.22 0.29
N THR A 23 13.95 -2.94 0.13
CA THR A 23 14.86 -2.77 -1.01
C THR A 23 15.16 -4.10 -1.69
N SER A 24 15.21 -4.06 -3.02
CA SER A 24 15.61 -5.18 -3.89
C SER A 24 16.13 -4.64 -5.22
N THR A 25 16.56 -5.52 -6.11
CA THR A 25 16.98 -5.15 -7.47
C THR A 25 15.82 -4.50 -8.23
N GLY A 26 15.87 -3.17 -8.40
CA GLY A 26 14.82 -2.41 -9.09
C GLY A 26 13.62 -2.04 -8.21
N LEU A 27 13.68 -2.25 -6.90
CA LEU A 27 12.64 -1.89 -5.94
C LEU A 27 13.23 -1.11 -4.76
N SER A 28 12.67 0.05 -4.46
CA SER A 28 12.94 0.80 -3.23
C SER A 28 11.64 1.40 -2.73
N ILE A 29 11.22 0.98 -1.53
CA ILE A 29 10.04 1.48 -0.85
C ILE A 29 10.47 2.04 0.49
N GLU A 30 10.19 3.31 0.73
CA GLU A 30 10.27 3.95 2.05
C GLU A 30 8.85 4.05 2.60
N TRP A 31 8.56 3.41 3.73
CA TRP A 31 7.20 3.38 4.30
C TRP A 31 6.86 4.70 5.01
N GLN A 32 5.58 5.07 4.95
CA GLN A 32 5.04 6.21 5.69
C GLN A 32 5.39 6.10 7.18
N LYS A 33 5.96 7.18 7.73
CA LYS A 33 6.37 7.29 9.13
C LYS A 33 5.31 8.03 9.93
N GLY A 34 4.71 7.29 10.86
CA GLY A 34 3.65 7.79 11.72
C GLY A 34 2.37 8.18 10.95
N PRO A 35 1.30 8.49 11.68
CA PRO A 35 0.04 8.88 11.06
C PRO A 35 0.08 10.29 10.46
N LEU A 36 -0.77 10.53 9.47
CA LEU A 36 -0.95 11.86 8.86
C LEU A 36 -1.87 12.79 9.65
N GLY A 37 -2.57 12.29 10.67
CA GLY A 37 -3.71 12.97 11.29
C GLY A 37 -4.98 12.87 10.43
N GLU A 38 -6.08 13.41 10.94
CA GLU A 38 -7.38 13.47 10.26
C GLU A 38 -7.36 14.43 9.06
N GLU A 39 -8.35 14.31 8.17
CA GLU A 39 -8.54 15.28 7.10
C GLU A 39 -8.84 16.68 7.65
N GLY A 40 -8.06 17.69 7.22
CA GLY A 40 -8.23 19.06 7.68
C GLY A 40 -6.97 19.91 7.53
N PRO A 41 -6.98 21.13 8.08
CA PRO A 41 -5.84 22.06 8.03
C PRO A 41 -4.55 21.50 8.64
N ASP A 42 -4.68 20.57 9.60
CA ASP A 42 -3.57 19.99 10.35
C ASP A 42 -3.05 18.67 9.76
N ARG A 43 -3.62 18.21 8.63
CA ARG A 43 -3.19 16.97 7.96
C ARG A 43 -1.75 17.13 7.48
N LYS A 44 -0.89 16.20 7.88
CA LYS A 44 0.50 16.14 7.42
C LYS A 44 0.57 15.62 5.98
N TRP A 45 1.59 16.07 5.24
CA TRP A 45 1.91 15.50 3.94
C TRP A 45 2.50 14.09 4.08
N PRO A 46 2.20 13.16 3.16
CA PRO A 46 2.86 11.87 3.08
C PRO A 46 4.39 12.03 3.03
N ASN A 47 5.09 11.23 3.83
CA ASN A 47 6.55 11.19 3.91
C ASN A 47 7.12 9.82 3.49
N GLY A 48 6.24 8.90 3.08
CA GLY A 48 6.58 7.59 2.54
C GLY A 48 5.36 6.93 1.89
N ALA A 49 5.56 5.73 1.37
CA ALA A 49 4.53 4.94 0.73
C ALA A 49 3.53 4.39 1.74
N PHE A 50 2.26 4.35 1.32
CA PHE A 50 1.23 3.52 1.95
C PHE A 50 1.23 2.14 1.31
N VAL A 51 0.78 1.12 2.05
CA VAL A 51 0.62 -0.24 1.52
C VAL A 51 -0.33 -0.23 0.33
N GLU A 52 -1.41 0.53 0.43
CA GLU A 52 -2.42 0.76 -0.61
C GLU A 52 -1.79 1.34 -1.88
N THR A 53 -0.80 2.26 -1.76
CA THR A 53 -0.07 2.82 -2.91
C THR A 53 0.76 1.76 -3.63
N VAL A 54 1.43 0.89 -2.87
CA VAL A 54 2.24 -0.20 -3.46
C VAL A 54 1.35 -1.25 -4.13
N ILE A 55 0.23 -1.61 -3.50
CA ILE A 55 -0.77 -2.50 -4.10
C ILE A 55 -1.31 -1.91 -5.41
N ALA A 56 -1.66 -0.62 -5.43
CA ALA A 56 -2.14 0.07 -6.63
C ALA A 56 -1.09 0.09 -7.75
N ALA A 57 0.20 0.28 -7.43
CA ALA A 57 1.28 0.22 -8.41
C ALA A 57 1.44 -1.20 -9.02
N VAL A 58 1.30 -2.25 -8.20
CA VAL A 58 1.30 -3.64 -8.67
C VAL A 58 0.08 -3.92 -9.54
N LEU A 59 -1.11 -3.50 -9.09
CA LEU A 59 -2.36 -3.64 -9.84
C LEU A 59 -2.24 -3.00 -11.23
N GLN A 60 -1.80 -1.75 -11.29
CA GLN A 60 -1.60 -1.03 -12.55
C GLN A 60 -0.67 -1.80 -13.50
N ARG A 61 0.40 -2.40 -12.97
CA ARG A 61 1.37 -3.13 -13.78
C ARG A 61 0.78 -4.40 -14.39
N ILE A 62 -0.03 -5.12 -13.63
CA ILE A 62 -0.70 -6.35 -14.11
C ILE A 62 -1.82 -5.99 -15.09
N GLU A 63 -2.60 -4.93 -14.83
CA GLU A 63 -3.59 -4.40 -15.78
C GLU A 63 -2.94 -4.05 -17.13
N TRP A 64 -1.74 -3.44 -17.10
CA TRP A 64 -0.99 -3.18 -18.32
C TRP A 64 -0.63 -4.45 -19.08
N TYR A 65 -0.14 -5.49 -18.40
CA TYR A 65 0.14 -6.78 -19.04
C TYR A 65 -1.10 -7.43 -19.64
N GLN A 66 -2.27 -7.23 -19.01
CA GLN A 66 -3.52 -7.79 -19.51
C GLN A 66 -3.93 -7.19 -20.86
N VAL A 67 -3.59 -5.94 -21.17
CA VAL A 67 -4.07 -5.24 -22.38
C VAL A 67 -3.00 -4.97 -23.44
N VAL A 68 -1.72 -4.99 -23.06
CA VAL A 68 -0.63 -4.62 -23.96
C VAL A 68 -0.45 -5.60 -25.11
N GLY A 69 -0.10 -5.08 -26.29
CA GLY A 69 0.20 -5.90 -27.45
C GLY A 69 -1.02 -6.57 -28.04
N ASN A 70 -2.19 -5.92 -27.96
CA ASN A 70 -3.48 -6.44 -28.43
C ASN A 70 -3.83 -7.75 -27.69
N ASP A 71 -3.84 -7.65 -26.36
CA ASP A 71 -4.16 -8.75 -25.42
C ASP A 71 -3.27 -10.00 -25.57
N LYS A 72 -2.09 -9.86 -26.21
CA LYS A 72 -1.15 -10.98 -26.42
C LYS A 72 -0.66 -11.62 -25.11
N PHE A 73 -0.61 -10.84 -24.04
CA PHE A 73 -0.17 -11.29 -22.72
C PHE A 73 -1.33 -11.40 -21.72
N ALA A 74 -2.57 -11.28 -22.21
CA ALA A 74 -3.76 -11.52 -21.41
C ALA A 74 -3.79 -13.00 -21.00
N CYS A 75 -4.03 -13.25 -19.71
CA CYS A 75 -4.29 -14.60 -19.21
C CYS A 75 -5.25 -14.57 -18.03
N GLU A 76 -5.75 -15.75 -17.64
CA GLU A 76 -6.69 -15.90 -16.53
C GLU A 76 -6.02 -15.60 -15.18
N GLU A 77 -4.75 -15.97 -15.02
CA GLU A 77 -3.99 -15.72 -13.79
C GLU A 77 -3.79 -14.22 -13.55
N ASN A 78 -3.54 -13.44 -14.60
CA ASN A 78 -3.45 -11.98 -14.52
C ASN A 78 -4.81 -11.39 -14.12
N ALA A 79 -5.91 -11.84 -14.72
CA ALA A 79 -7.26 -11.39 -14.39
C ALA A 79 -7.61 -11.70 -12.91
N ASN A 80 -7.32 -12.92 -12.46
CA ASN A 80 -7.53 -13.31 -11.06
C ASN A 80 -6.67 -12.47 -10.10
N ALA A 81 -5.40 -12.21 -10.43
CA ALA A 81 -4.53 -11.37 -9.62
C ALA A 81 -5.05 -9.92 -9.53
N ILE A 82 -5.56 -9.37 -10.63
CA ILE A 82 -6.22 -8.05 -10.66
C ILE A 82 -7.40 -8.02 -9.68
N ASP A 83 -8.28 -9.03 -9.72
CA ASP A 83 -9.44 -9.11 -8.84
C ASP A 83 -9.06 -9.22 -7.37
N TYR A 84 -8.04 -10.02 -7.04
CA TYR A 84 -7.53 -10.11 -5.66
C TYR A 84 -6.91 -8.81 -5.16
N LEU A 85 -6.16 -8.09 -6.00
CA LEU A 85 -5.56 -6.81 -5.63
C LEU A 85 -6.63 -5.73 -5.44
N ARG A 86 -7.68 -5.71 -6.27
CA ARG A 86 -8.84 -4.83 -6.09
C ARG A 86 -9.57 -5.14 -4.78
N GLY A 87 -9.85 -6.41 -4.51
CA GLY A 87 -10.46 -6.83 -3.23
C GLY A 87 -9.60 -6.44 -2.02
N ALA A 88 -8.27 -6.53 -2.12
CA ALA A 88 -7.38 -6.06 -1.06
C ALA A 88 -7.48 -4.55 -0.84
N LEU A 89 -7.52 -3.75 -1.92
CA LEU A 89 -7.74 -2.29 -1.82
C LEU A 89 -9.08 -1.96 -1.18
N ASP A 90 -10.16 -2.63 -1.58
CA ASP A 90 -11.50 -2.40 -1.03
C ASP A 90 -11.56 -2.68 0.48
N VAL A 91 -10.92 -3.76 0.93
CA VAL A 91 -10.83 -4.10 2.37
C VAL A 91 -10.04 -3.05 3.14
N LEU A 92 -8.92 -2.57 2.59
CA LEU A 92 -8.08 -1.56 3.25
C LEU A 92 -8.76 -0.19 3.30
N ASP A 93 -9.45 0.20 2.23
CA ASP A 93 -10.26 1.42 2.18
C ASP A 93 -11.43 1.35 3.17
N ALA A 94 -12.13 0.22 3.24
CA ALA A 94 -13.19 0.01 4.23
C ALA A 94 -12.67 0.15 5.67
N ARG A 95 -11.48 -0.40 5.97
CA ARG A 95 -10.81 -0.22 7.27
C ARG A 95 -10.52 1.26 7.56
N THR A 96 -10.05 2.02 6.56
CA THR A 96 -9.77 3.46 6.72
C THR A 96 -11.06 4.25 6.99
N LYS A 97 -12.12 3.99 6.22
CA LYS A 97 -13.45 4.61 6.41
C LYS A 97 -14.08 4.27 7.77
N ASP A 98 -13.92 3.03 8.22
CA ASP A 98 -14.37 2.63 9.56
C ASP A 98 -13.64 3.41 10.66
N ARG A 99 -12.32 3.62 10.52
CA ARG A 99 -11.53 4.45 11.45
C ARG A 99 -11.93 5.92 11.42
N GLN A 100 -12.22 6.46 10.24
CA GLN A 100 -12.79 7.81 10.07
C GLN A 100 -14.13 7.94 10.80
N SER A 101 -15.03 6.98 10.60
CA SER A 101 -16.36 6.99 11.22
C SER A 101 -16.33 6.98 12.75
N ARG A 102 -15.24 6.43 13.32
CA ARG A 102 -14.98 6.36 14.77
C ARG A 102 -14.17 7.53 15.30
N GLY A 103 -13.69 8.46 14.44
CA GLY A 103 -12.84 9.59 14.83
C GLY A 103 -11.45 9.17 15.34
N VAL A 104 -10.92 8.06 14.83
CA VAL A 104 -9.59 7.52 15.20
C VAL A 104 -8.66 7.39 13.99
N GLU A 105 -9.04 7.99 12.85
CA GLU A 105 -8.16 8.03 11.68
C GLU A 105 -6.90 8.86 12.00
N GLY A 106 -5.72 8.36 11.61
CA GLY A 106 -4.48 9.08 11.87
C GLY A 106 -4.06 9.10 13.35
N THR A 107 -4.54 8.14 14.16
CA THR A 107 -4.04 7.89 15.50
C THR A 107 -3.63 6.41 15.66
N HIS A 108 -2.92 6.07 16.73
CA HIS A 108 -2.66 4.68 17.12
C HIS A 108 -3.82 4.05 17.89
N GLN A 109 -4.95 4.76 18.05
CA GLN A 109 -6.12 4.25 18.75
C GLN A 109 -6.88 3.28 17.83
N THR A 110 -7.40 2.21 18.41
CA THR A 110 -8.24 1.23 17.72
C THR A 110 -9.66 1.68 17.66
#